data_AF-A0A7S8D2L1-F1
#
_entry.id   AF-A0A7S8D2L1-F1
#
_cell.length_a   1.000
_cell.length_b   1.000
_cell.length_c   1.000
_cell.angle_alpha   90.00
_cell.angle_beta   90.00
_cell.angle_gamma   90.00
#
_symmetry.space_group_name_H-M   'P 1'
#
loop_
_entity.id
_entity.type
_entity.pdbx_description
1 polymer ?
#
loop_
_entity_poly.entity_id
_entity_poly.type
_entity_poly.pdbx_seq_one_letter_code
_entity_poly.pdbx_strand_id
1 'polypeptide(L)'
;MQNQASGPQRKRALQACDFCHSRGLKCRQLSADPRTQDISNVCLTCIDYNVQCTVNRPVKRRGRKPTVSSGESGETGPGVQADPQASSFKSPDCIHRLIDIYRDTMYQCYFPFLSENDLEVRWANNIPRENEVSYMLLMALCAVSAQSLTLKAVFDSELLGDANVHDSETYFTEAVSHVPTRVPDSNDLDYFSTFGLLAVYSLKSGNKSDLHRYLGLCHALIAQNGLQNESYWDCSISLAEVDDRRRLFWCVYRLEVHSACVLGHIIRLPEAQISVQYPRITPIMTRETQAWTAGWDYITDLFRLMEYTILNLRQQNHAKAVFTALRDRPSPGALLESLKHLKANKPFILRVLSQPHDELQSNRCKYMAVQITCTEALVNIMALLHYHAPVSHVIKVAEDFLNEISEASLIMFKVASSQIIQQLLGVGYMVYNAFLYDEHQCQFAVGRLVSYLEDIIKNLEQDIPTAAAARGELQKLARCII
;
A
#
# COMPACT_ATOMS: atom_id res chain seq x y z
N MET A 1 -50.32 -26.48 -26.72
CA MET A 1 -50.03 -25.25 -27.49
C MET A 1 -50.69 -24.08 -26.80
N GLN A 2 -49.93 -23.27 -26.08
CA GLN A 2 -50.36 -21.94 -25.62
C GLN A 2 -49.19 -20.98 -25.84
N ASN A 3 -49.42 -20.00 -26.72
CA ASN A 3 -48.48 -19.00 -27.18
C ASN A 3 -48.08 -18.07 -26.02
N GLN A 4 -46.79 -18.01 -25.69
CA GLN A 4 -46.23 -16.90 -24.93
C GLN A 4 -46.04 -15.71 -25.87
N ALA A 5 -46.74 -14.61 -25.59
CA ALA A 5 -46.58 -13.34 -26.28
C ALA A 5 -45.20 -12.74 -26.01
N SER A 6 -44.44 -12.47 -27.08
CA SER A 6 -43.13 -11.79 -27.03
C SER A 6 -43.29 -10.34 -26.59
N GLY A 7 -42.71 -9.97 -25.45
CA GLY A 7 -42.63 -8.58 -24.99
C GLY A 7 -41.78 -7.68 -25.90
N PRO A 8 -41.98 -6.35 -25.86
CA PRO A 8 -41.35 -5.42 -26.79
C PRO A 8 -39.82 -5.41 -26.65
N GLN A 9 -39.12 -5.53 -27.79
CA GLN A 9 -37.66 -5.56 -27.88
C GLN A 9 -37.06 -4.23 -27.41
N ARG A 10 -36.25 -4.31 -26.33
CA ARG A 10 -35.58 -3.16 -25.72
C ARG A 10 -34.39 -2.70 -26.57
N LYS A 11 -34.49 -1.54 -27.20
CA LYS A 11 -33.34 -0.89 -27.88
C LYS A 11 -32.56 0.00 -26.92
N ARG A 12 -31.23 -0.01 -27.05
CA ARG A 12 -30.32 0.88 -26.30
C ARG A 12 -30.45 2.30 -26.86
N ALA A 13 -30.74 3.27 -26.00
CA ALA A 13 -30.86 4.67 -26.41
C ALA A 13 -29.50 5.21 -26.89
N LEU A 14 -29.48 5.93 -28.02
CA LEU A 14 -28.28 6.59 -28.56
C LEU A 14 -27.82 7.76 -27.65
N GLN A 15 -28.73 8.32 -26.85
CA GLN A 15 -28.47 9.39 -25.88
C GLN A 15 -29.33 9.16 -24.61
N ALA A 16 -28.73 9.36 -23.44
CA ALA A 16 -29.46 9.34 -22.17
C ALA A 16 -30.15 10.69 -21.91
N CYS A 17 -31.35 10.67 -21.30
CA CYS A 17 -32.02 11.88 -20.85
C CYS A 17 -31.28 12.55 -19.68
N ASP A 18 -31.63 13.80 -19.37
CA ASP A 18 -30.92 14.60 -18.37
C ASP A 18 -30.95 13.96 -16.97
N PHE A 19 -32.10 13.41 -16.58
CA PHE A 19 -32.27 12.71 -15.29
C PHE A 19 -31.42 11.43 -15.19
N CYS A 20 -31.45 10.58 -16.21
CA CYS A 20 -30.67 9.34 -16.21
C CYS A 20 -29.16 9.65 -16.26
N HIS A 21 -28.76 10.67 -17.01
CA HIS A 21 -27.36 11.08 -17.09
C HIS A 21 -26.84 11.63 -15.75
N SER A 22 -27.58 12.54 -15.10
CA SER A 22 -27.12 13.17 -13.84
C SER A 22 -26.98 12.18 -12.69
N ARG A 23 -27.78 11.10 -12.69
CA ARG A 23 -27.77 10.05 -11.68
C ARG A 23 -26.95 8.81 -12.06
N GLY A 24 -26.32 8.80 -13.25
CA GLY A 24 -25.57 7.63 -13.75
C GLY A 24 -26.44 6.39 -14.01
N LEU A 25 -27.74 6.56 -14.22
CA LEU A 25 -28.71 5.48 -14.42
C LEU A 25 -28.83 5.10 -15.91
N LYS A 26 -29.17 3.84 -16.18
CA LYS A 26 -29.37 3.36 -17.56
C LYS A 26 -30.70 3.91 -18.13
N CYS A 27 -30.62 4.75 -19.16
CA CYS A 27 -31.79 5.28 -19.87
C CYS A 27 -32.41 4.21 -20.80
N ARG A 28 -33.66 3.82 -20.55
CA ARG A 28 -34.41 2.81 -21.33
C ARG A 28 -35.53 3.46 -22.14
N GLN A 29 -35.34 3.63 -23.44
CA GLN A 29 -36.36 4.21 -24.34
C GLN A 29 -37.47 3.19 -24.63
N LEU A 30 -38.72 3.66 -24.70
CA LEU A 30 -39.86 2.90 -25.22
C LEU A 30 -39.79 2.92 -26.75
N SER A 31 -39.91 1.75 -27.40
CA SER A 31 -39.99 1.68 -28.86
C SER A 31 -41.35 2.19 -29.33
N ALA A 32 -41.36 3.15 -30.26
CA ALA A 32 -42.57 3.61 -30.91
C ALA A 32 -43.28 2.45 -31.64
N ASP A 33 -44.60 2.33 -31.47
CA ASP A 33 -45.45 1.44 -32.26
C ASP A 33 -45.62 2.04 -33.68
N PRO A 34 -45.31 1.32 -34.77
CA PRO A 34 -45.34 1.87 -36.12
C PRO A 34 -46.71 2.35 -36.62
N ARG A 35 -47.81 2.14 -35.87
CA ARG A 35 -49.19 2.44 -36.31
C ARG A 35 -49.84 3.63 -35.62
N THR A 36 -49.19 4.26 -34.64
CA THR A 36 -49.67 5.47 -33.97
C THR A 36 -48.50 6.46 -33.86
N GLN A 37 -48.58 7.58 -34.57
CA GLN A 37 -47.54 8.63 -34.60
C GLN A 37 -47.45 9.45 -33.29
N ASP A 38 -47.73 8.85 -32.14
CA ASP A 38 -47.47 9.49 -30.85
C ASP A 38 -46.08 9.07 -30.33
N ILE A 39 -45.12 9.96 -30.55
CA ILE A 39 -43.76 9.85 -30.02
C ILE A 39 -43.82 10.14 -28.52
N SER A 40 -44.00 9.11 -27.71
CA SER A 40 -43.76 9.20 -26.27
C SER A 40 -42.25 9.43 -26.02
N ASN A 41 -41.85 10.69 -25.82
CA ASN A 41 -40.48 11.11 -25.53
C ASN A 41 -40.00 10.76 -24.10
N VAL A 42 -40.69 9.84 -23.41
CA VAL A 42 -40.44 9.50 -22.01
C VAL A 42 -39.75 8.14 -21.92
N CYS A 43 -38.65 8.05 -21.18
CA CYS A 43 -37.98 6.78 -20.96
C CYS A 43 -38.62 6.00 -19.79
N LEU A 44 -38.60 4.66 -19.86
CA LEU A 44 -39.11 3.78 -18.80
C LEU A 44 -38.49 4.10 -17.45
N THR A 45 -37.20 4.45 -17.43
CA THR A 45 -36.51 4.81 -16.19
C THR A 45 -37.07 6.08 -15.55
N CYS A 46 -37.51 7.07 -16.33
CA CYS A 46 -38.15 8.26 -15.77
C CYS A 46 -39.59 7.97 -15.30
N ILE A 47 -40.29 7.07 -15.98
CA ILE A 47 -41.63 6.58 -15.56
C ILE A 47 -41.53 5.83 -14.22
N ASP A 48 -40.56 4.91 -14.10
CA ASP A 48 -40.34 4.12 -12.87
C ASP A 48 -40.09 5.00 -11.65
N TYR A 49 -39.44 6.15 -11.84
CA TYR A 49 -39.14 7.12 -10.78
C TYR A 49 -40.19 8.24 -10.68
N ASN A 50 -41.24 8.21 -11.49
CA ASN A 50 -42.30 9.22 -11.59
C ASN A 50 -41.76 10.66 -11.70
N VAL A 51 -40.75 10.85 -12.54
CA VAL A 51 -40.10 12.15 -12.79
C VAL A 51 -40.20 12.54 -14.27
N GLN A 52 -40.19 13.84 -14.54
CA GLN A 52 -40.24 14.35 -15.90
C GLN A 52 -38.97 13.99 -16.69
N CYS A 53 -39.14 13.47 -17.91
CA CYS A 53 -38.03 13.12 -18.80
C CYS A 53 -37.74 14.28 -19.76
N THR A 54 -36.55 14.90 -19.64
CA THR A 54 -36.10 15.99 -20.52
C THR A 54 -34.79 15.65 -21.23
N VAL A 55 -34.59 16.22 -22.42
CA VAL A 55 -33.35 16.10 -23.21
C VAL A 55 -32.92 17.49 -23.68
N ASN A 56 -32.60 18.37 -22.73
CA ASN A 56 -32.28 19.77 -23.01
C ASN A 56 -30.77 20.01 -23.15
N ARG A 57 -29.95 18.98 -22.95
CA ARG A 57 -28.48 19.12 -22.96
C ARG A 57 -27.93 19.36 -24.38
N PRO A 58 -27.12 20.42 -24.61
CA PRO A 58 -26.47 20.65 -25.88
C PRO A 58 -25.39 19.59 -26.17
N VAL A 59 -25.39 19.06 -27.39
CA VAL A 59 -24.48 17.99 -27.84
C VAL A 59 -23.07 18.56 -28.05
N LYS A 60 -22.14 18.30 -27.12
CA LYS A 60 -20.70 18.55 -27.37
C LYS A 60 -20.11 17.37 -28.16
N ARG A 61 -19.79 17.58 -29.44
CA ARG A 61 -19.04 16.62 -30.26
C ARG A 61 -17.62 16.47 -29.71
N ARG A 62 -17.24 15.26 -29.26
CA ARG A 62 -15.82 14.91 -29.08
C ARG A 62 -15.20 14.81 -30.47
N GLY A 63 -14.22 15.68 -30.77
CA GLY A 63 -13.54 15.74 -32.06
C GLY A 63 -12.67 14.51 -32.32
N ARG A 64 -12.72 14.03 -33.57
CA ARG A 64 -11.82 13.03 -34.17
C ARG A 64 -10.82 13.79 -35.05
N LYS A 65 -9.50 13.51 -34.94
CA LYS A 65 -8.49 14.03 -35.88
C LYS A 65 -8.74 13.45 -37.29
N PRO A 66 -8.66 14.24 -38.38
CA PRO A 66 -8.65 13.73 -39.74
C PRO A 66 -7.21 13.63 -40.31
N THR A 67 -7.06 12.72 -41.27
CA THR A 67 -5.82 12.36 -41.98
C THR A 67 -5.90 12.82 -43.44
N VAL A 68 -4.92 13.65 -43.86
CA VAL A 68 -4.24 13.81 -45.17
C VAL A 68 -5.01 14.28 -46.43
N SER A 69 -4.56 15.39 -47.06
CA SER A 69 -3.88 15.39 -48.38
C SER A 69 -3.45 16.79 -48.90
N SER A 70 -2.15 16.92 -49.22
CA SER A 70 -1.48 17.62 -50.35
C SER A 70 -1.76 19.10 -50.72
N GLY A 71 -0.67 19.89 -50.80
CA GLY A 71 -0.44 20.84 -51.91
C GLY A 71 -0.04 22.30 -51.58
N GLU A 72 1.27 22.58 -51.76
CA GLU A 72 1.86 23.86 -52.25
C GLU A 72 2.26 25.02 -51.30
N SER A 73 3.60 25.13 -51.19
CA SER A 73 4.50 26.31 -51.29
C SER A 73 4.38 27.53 -50.35
N GLY A 74 5.49 27.74 -49.61
CA GLY A 74 6.13 29.06 -49.49
C GLY A 74 5.90 29.82 -48.18
N GLU A 75 6.86 29.72 -47.25
CA GLU A 75 7.64 30.84 -46.69
C GLU A 75 8.17 30.54 -45.28
N THR A 76 9.44 30.88 -45.12
CA THR A 76 10.36 30.59 -44.02
C THR A 76 10.01 31.36 -42.74
N GLY A 77 9.91 30.63 -41.62
CA GLY A 77 9.89 31.18 -40.25
C GLY A 77 10.52 30.17 -39.27
N PRO A 78 11.21 30.63 -38.21
CA PRO A 78 12.23 29.84 -37.53
C PRO A 78 11.61 28.66 -36.78
N GLY A 79 12.16 27.47 -37.06
CA GLY A 79 11.74 26.22 -36.46
C GLY A 79 11.82 26.30 -34.94
N VAL A 80 10.67 26.10 -34.30
CA VAL A 80 10.63 25.56 -32.95
C VAL A 80 11.19 24.15 -33.07
N GLN A 81 12.49 24.03 -32.79
CA GLN A 81 13.13 22.74 -32.57
C GLN A 81 12.37 22.07 -31.43
N ALA A 82 11.58 21.04 -31.75
CA ALA A 82 11.18 20.07 -30.75
C ALA A 82 12.47 19.46 -30.20
N ASP A 83 12.65 19.61 -28.89
CA ASP A 83 13.81 19.15 -28.14
C ASP A 83 14.10 17.66 -28.45
N PRO A 84 15.27 17.29 -29.01
CA PRO A 84 15.56 15.92 -29.44
C PRO A 84 15.83 14.93 -28.30
N GLN A 85 15.60 15.27 -27.02
CA GLN A 85 16.04 14.46 -25.87
C GLN A 85 15.00 14.26 -24.78
N ALA A 86 13.72 14.10 -25.11
CA ALA A 86 12.84 13.33 -24.22
C ALA A 86 13.25 11.85 -24.30
N SER A 87 14.27 11.46 -23.53
CA SER A 87 14.67 10.05 -23.39
C SER A 87 13.43 9.22 -23.12
N SER A 88 13.22 8.10 -23.81
CA SER A 88 12.04 7.27 -23.55
C SER A 88 12.10 6.74 -22.12
N PHE A 89 10.99 6.73 -21.38
CA PHE A 89 10.91 6.07 -20.07
C PHE A 89 11.18 4.56 -20.16
N LYS A 90 11.15 4.01 -21.39
CA LYS A 90 11.53 2.63 -21.71
C LYS A 90 13.03 2.45 -21.98
N SER A 91 13.87 3.46 -21.70
CA SER A 91 15.32 3.37 -21.87
C SER A 91 15.92 2.26 -20.99
N PRO A 92 16.71 1.32 -21.54
CA PRO A 92 17.33 0.24 -20.77
C PRO A 92 18.13 0.73 -19.57
N ASP A 93 18.97 1.74 -19.76
CA ASP A 93 19.80 2.31 -18.69
C ASP A 93 18.96 2.88 -17.55
N CYS A 94 17.83 3.51 -17.89
CA CYS A 94 16.90 4.05 -16.90
C CYS A 94 16.21 2.93 -16.12
N ILE A 95 15.77 1.88 -16.83
CA ILE A 95 15.10 0.72 -16.23
C ILE A 95 16.06 -0.04 -15.31
N HIS A 96 17.29 -0.33 -15.74
CA HIS A 96 18.28 -1.03 -14.93
C HIS A 96 18.62 -0.24 -13.67
N ARG A 97 18.82 1.07 -13.78
CA ARG A 97 18.99 1.94 -12.60
C ARG A 97 17.80 1.88 -11.64
N LEU A 98 16.56 1.86 -12.15
CA LEU A 98 15.37 1.74 -11.31
C LEU A 98 15.26 0.35 -10.63
N ILE A 99 15.76 -0.70 -11.27
CA ILE A 99 15.89 -2.03 -10.65
C ILE A 99 16.90 -1.98 -9.50
N ASP A 100 18.06 -1.35 -9.72
CA ASP A 100 19.07 -1.19 -8.66
C ASP A 100 18.55 -0.36 -7.49
N ILE A 101 17.79 0.71 -7.75
CA ILE A 101 17.12 1.49 -6.70
C ILE A 101 16.10 0.64 -5.94
N TYR A 102 15.35 -0.25 -6.61
CA TYR A 102 14.41 -1.14 -5.93
C TYR A 102 15.14 -2.10 -4.98
N ARG A 103 16.27 -2.66 -5.45
CA ARG A 103 17.13 -3.54 -4.67
C ARG A 103 17.71 -2.82 -3.48
N ASP A 104 18.24 -1.62 -3.68
CA ASP A 104 18.81 -0.78 -2.63
C ASP A 104 17.77 -0.38 -1.58
N THR A 105 16.53 -0.09 -1.99
CA THR A 105 15.51 0.45 -1.09
C THR A 105 14.45 -0.59 -0.71
N MET A 106 13.41 -0.76 -1.53
CA MET A 106 12.20 -1.50 -1.19
C MET A 106 12.44 -2.98 -0.85
N TYR A 107 13.32 -3.66 -1.58
CA TYR A 107 13.67 -5.06 -1.34
C TYR A 107 14.38 -5.21 0.01
N GLN A 108 15.38 -4.35 0.27
CA GLN A 108 16.13 -4.34 1.53
C GLN A 108 15.25 -3.93 2.71
N CYS A 109 14.22 -3.11 2.51
CA CYS A 109 13.54 -2.47 3.62
C CYS A 109 12.27 -3.17 4.07
N TYR A 110 11.35 -3.48 3.16
CA TYR A 110 9.99 -3.80 3.59
C TYR A 110 9.25 -4.78 2.70
N PHE A 111 9.34 -4.63 1.39
CA PHE A 111 8.47 -5.32 0.45
C PHE A 111 9.28 -6.08 -0.60
N PRO A 112 9.97 -7.17 -0.22
CA PRO A 112 10.70 -8.02 -1.15
C PRO A 112 9.69 -8.84 -1.99
N PHE A 113 9.05 -8.24 -2.99
CA PHE A 113 8.09 -8.95 -3.85
C PHE A 113 8.78 -9.88 -4.86
N LEU A 114 10.08 -9.72 -5.07
CA LEU A 114 10.90 -10.57 -5.93
C LEU A 114 12.09 -11.08 -5.13
N SER A 115 12.65 -12.24 -5.48
CA SER A 115 13.88 -12.72 -4.84
C SER A 115 15.10 -11.95 -5.34
N GLU A 116 16.17 -11.90 -4.55
CA GLU A 116 17.38 -11.17 -4.91
C GLU A 116 17.99 -11.67 -6.22
N ASN A 117 18.12 -13.00 -6.33
CA ASN A 117 18.62 -13.66 -7.52
C ASN A 117 17.72 -13.35 -8.73
N ASP A 118 16.41 -13.38 -8.54
CA ASP A 118 15.47 -13.07 -9.61
C ASP A 118 15.59 -11.62 -10.10
N LEU A 119 15.74 -10.65 -9.20
CA LEU A 119 16.01 -9.25 -9.57
C LEU A 119 17.33 -9.07 -10.33
N GLU A 120 18.34 -9.88 -10.02
CA GLU A 120 19.65 -9.83 -10.69
C GLU A 120 19.61 -10.40 -12.10
N VAL A 121 18.99 -11.56 -12.31
CA VAL A 121 19.10 -12.26 -13.60
C VAL A 121 17.94 -12.01 -14.57
N ARG A 122 16.72 -11.75 -14.07
CA ARG A 122 15.51 -11.76 -14.90
C ARG A 122 15.54 -10.75 -16.04
N TRP A 123 16.06 -9.55 -15.78
CA TRP A 123 16.07 -8.44 -16.75
C TRP A 123 17.46 -7.89 -17.05
N ALA A 124 18.53 -8.56 -16.63
CA ALA A 124 19.91 -8.12 -16.86
C ALA A 124 20.23 -7.87 -18.33
N ASN A 125 19.80 -8.79 -19.20
CA ASN A 125 20.19 -8.78 -20.61
C ASN A 125 19.11 -8.22 -21.55
N ASN A 126 17.82 -8.36 -21.18
CA ASN A 126 16.70 -7.97 -22.04
C ASN A 126 15.49 -7.52 -21.22
N ILE A 127 14.84 -6.45 -21.70
CA ILE A 127 13.55 -6.00 -21.18
C ILE A 127 12.44 -6.88 -21.79
N PRO A 128 11.43 -7.31 -20.99
CA PRO A 128 10.31 -8.09 -21.49
C PRO A 128 9.47 -7.33 -22.52
N ARG A 129 8.74 -8.06 -23.36
CA ARG A 129 7.81 -7.45 -24.32
C ARG A 129 6.56 -6.95 -23.63
N GLU A 130 5.94 -5.91 -24.19
CA GLU A 130 4.76 -5.25 -23.59
C GLU A 130 3.55 -6.17 -23.36
N ASN A 131 3.45 -7.27 -24.11
CA ASN A 131 2.37 -8.25 -23.95
C ASN A 131 2.63 -9.28 -22.84
N GLU A 132 3.80 -9.28 -22.21
CA GLU A 132 4.19 -10.23 -21.17
C GLU A 132 3.83 -9.69 -19.78
N VAL A 133 3.38 -10.57 -18.87
CA VAL A 133 3.07 -10.19 -17.47
C VAL A 133 4.31 -9.63 -16.77
N SER A 134 5.50 -10.15 -17.12
CA SER A 134 6.79 -9.66 -16.63
C SER A 134 7.04 -8.18 -16.96
N TYR A 135 6.52 -7.67 -18.09
CA TYR A 135 6.62 -6.24 -18.42
C TYR A 135 5.77 -5.39 -17.49
N MET A 136 4.53 -5.82 -17.23
CA MET A 136 3.63 -5.14 -16.28
C MET A 136 4.26 -5.07 -14.88
N LEU A 137 4.85 -6.17 -14.43
CA LEU A 137 5.59 -6.25 -13.16
C LEU A 137 6.77 -5.29 -13.14
N LEU A 138 7.58 -5.26 -14.20
CA LEU A 138 8.72 -4.35 -14.33
C LEU A 138 8.29 -2.88 -14.24
N MET A 139 7.22 -2.48 -14.93
CA MET A 139 6.70 -1.12 -14.86
C MET A 139 6.18 -0.76 -13.46
N ALA A 140 5.52 -1.69 -12.76
CA ALA A 140 5.09 -1.47 -11.38
C ALA A 140 6.29 -1.29 -10.42
N LEU A 141 7.37 -2.06 -10.62
CA LEU A 141 8.61 -1.91 -9.88
C LEU A 141 9.26 -0.55 -10.16
N CYS A 142 9.39 -0.17 -11.43
CA CYS A 142 9.93 1.12 -11.84
C CYS A 142 9.15 2.29 -11.23
N ALA A 143 7.82 2.20 -11.10
CA ALA A 143 7.00 3.22 -10.44
C ALA A 143 7.38 3.43 -8.97
N VAL A 144 7.55 2.34 -8.21
CA VAL A 144 7.93 2.41 -6.80
C VAL A 144 9.36 2.94 -6.64
N SER A 145 10.28 2.54 -7.52
CA SER A 145 11.67 3.03 -7.52
C SER A 145 11.77 4.51 -7.88
N ALA A 146 11.07 4.95 -8.93
CA ALA A 146 11.07 6.34 -9.37
C ALA A 146 10.55 7.26 -8.27
N GLN A 147 9.53 6.83 -7.52
CA GLN A 147 9.03 7.57 -6.36
C GLN A 147 10.08 7.69 -5.24
N SER A 148 10.88 6.63 -5.00
CA SER A 148 11.97 6.68 -4.02
C SER A 148 13.07 7.64 -4.46
N LEU A 149 13.34 7.72 -5.76
CA LEU A 149 14.27 8.69 -6.34
C LEU A 149 13.77 10.14 -6.19
N THR A 150 12.47 10.40 -6.39
CA THR A 150 11.88 11.73 -6.14
C THR A 150 12.13 12.22 -4.72
N LEU A 151 12.11 11.31 -3.74
CA LEU A 151 12.39 11.61 -2.34
C LEU A 151 13.90 11.61 -2.02
N LYS A 152 14.78 11.35 -2.99
CA LYS A 152 16.22 11.10 -2.78
C LYS A 152 16.45 10.09 -1.66
N ALA A 153 15.62 9.05 -1.64
CA ALA A 153 15.55 8.04 -0.59
C ALA A 153 16.26 6.78 -1.04
N VAL A 154 17.57 6.86 -1.20
CA VAL A 154 18.44 5.77 -1.69
C VAL A 154 19.65 5.68 -0.76
N PHE A 155 20.02 4.48 -0.32
CA PHE A 155 21.18 4.28 0.55
C PHE A 155 22.49 4.46 -0.21
N ASP A 156 22.56 3.96 -1.43
CA ASP A 156 23.69 4.24 -2.32
C ASP A 156 23.48 5.57 -3.06
N SER A 157 24.31 6.55 -2.72
CA SER A 157 24.28 7.87 -3.34
C SER A 157 24.69 7.88 -4.82
N GLU A 158 25.43 6.87 -5.30
CA GLU A 158 25.83 6.78 -6.70
C GLU A 158 24.60 6.59 -7.62
N LEU A 159 23.55 5.94 -7.09
CA LEU A 159 22.27 5.75 -7.76
C LEU A 159 21.47 7.05 -7.91
N LEU A 160 21.91 8.19 -7.37
CA LEU A 160 21.26 9.50 -7.53
C LEU A 160 21.70 10.28 -8.78
N GLY A 161 22.62 9.75 -9.60
CA GLY A 161 23.18 10.44 -10.77
C GLY A 161 22.18 11.00 -11.81
N ASP A 162 22.71 11.66 -12.85
CA ASP A 162 21.94 12.57 -13.73
C ASP A 162 21.04 11.91 -14.80
N ALA A 163 20.76 10.60 -14.74
CA ALA A 163 19.85 10.02 -15.73
C ALA A 163 18.45 10.65 -15.59
N ASN A 164 17.89 11.11 -16.70
CA ASN A 164 16.52 11.65 -16.79
C ASN A 164 15.50 10.55 -16.49
N VAL A 165 15.23 10.35 -15.20
CA VAL A 165 14.16 9.45 -14.76
C VAL A 165 12.83 10.19 -14.87
N HIS A 166 11.88 9.55 -15.55
CA HIS A 166 10.52 10.06 -15.69
C HIS A 166 9.76 10.03 -14.38
N ASP A 167 8.68 10.80 -14.32
CA ASP A 167 7.82 10.80 -13.14
C ASP A 167 7.25 9.41 -12.85
N SER A 168 7.15 9.11 -11.56
CA SER A 168 6.69 7.82 -11.05
C SER A 168 5.27 7.46 -11.53
N GLU A 169 4.41 8.47 -11.77
CA GLU A 169 3.05 8.28 -12.28
C GLU A 169 3.05 7.72 -13.72
N THR A 170 4.09 8.00 -14.51
CA THR A 170 4.24 7.50 -15.88
C THR A 170 4.35 5.98 -15.88
N TYR A 171 5.28 5.45 -15.07
CA TYR A 171 5.47 4.00 -14.93
C TYR A 171 4.26 3.32 -14.28
N PHE A 172 3.63 3.97 -13.29
CA PHE A 172 2.42 3.45 -12.68
C PHE A 172 1.31 3.31 -13.72
N THR A 173 1.04 4.37 -14.49
CA THR A 173 -0.02 4.39 -15.50
C THR A 173 0.25 3.36 -16.61
N GLU A 174 1.51 3.20 -17.03
CA GLU A 174 1.90 2.15 -17.96
C GLU A 174 1.56 0.78 -17.40
N ALA A 175 1.99 0.46 -16.17
CA ALA A 175 1.67 -0.81 -15.52
C ALA A 175 0.16 -1.05 -15.42
N VAL A 176 -0.62 -0.03 -15.02
CA VAL A 176 -2.09 -0.12 -14.94
C VAL A 176 -2.70 -0.41 -16.31
N SER A 177 -2.16 0.16 -17.39
CA SER A 177 -2.70 -0.01 -18.75
C SER A 177 -2.62 -1.45 -19.25
N HIS A 178 -1.67 -2.23 -18.71
CA HIS A 178 -1.46 -3.65 -19.03
C HIS A 178 -2.21 -4.61 -18.09
N VAL A 179 -2.89 -4.10 -17.05
CA VAL A 179 -3.70 -4.94 -16.16
C VAL A 179 -4.90 -5.51 -16.93
N PRO A 180 -5.04 -6.85 -17.03
CA PRO A 180 -6.12 -7.44 -17.78
C PRO A 180 -7.47 -7.19 -17.10
N THR A 181 -8.54 -7.05 -17.89
CA THR A 181 -9.90 -6.90 -17.35
C THR A 181 -10.35 -8.12 -16.54
N ARG A 182 -9.82 -9.31 -16.88
CA ARG A 182 -9.99 -10.54 -16.13
C ARG A 182 -8.62 -11.15 -15.97
N VAL A 183 -8.17 -11.29 -14.73
CA VAL A 183 -6.92 -11.99 -14.44
C VAL A 183 -7.11 -13.45 -14.87
N PRO A 184 -6.25 -14.01 -15.72
CA PRO A 184 -6.31 -15.41 -16.09
C PRO A 184 -6.28 -16.30 -14.85
N ASP A 185 -6.87 -17.49 -14.96
CA ASP A 185 -6.71 -18.55 -13.95
C ASP A 185 -5.32 -19.19 -14.12
N SER A 186 -4.27 -18.39 -13.92
CA SER A 186 -2.88 -18.80 -13.94
C SER A 186 -2.30 -18.66 -12.54
N ASN A 187 -1.47 -19.62 -12.15
CA ASN A 187 -0.69 -19.56 -10.93
C ASN A 187 0.60 -18.72 -11.12
N ASP A 188 0.53 -17.72 -11.99
CA ASP A 188 1.66 -16.84 -12.30
C ASP A 188 1.82 -15.81 -11.18
N LEU A 189 2.92 -15.95 -10.44
CA LEU A 189 3.24 -15.08 -9.32
C LEU A 189 3.47 -13.63 -9.74
N ASP A 190 3.77 -13.36 -11.02
CA ASP A 190 4.01 -12.01 -11.50
C ASP A 190 2.75 -11.13 -11.38
N TYR A 191 1.55 -11.69 -11.53
CA TYR A 191 0.31 -10.95 -11.23
C TYR A 191 0.24 -10.53 -9.76
N PHE A 192 0.59 -11.44 -8.87
CA PHE A 192 0.54 -11.20 -7.43
C PHE A 192 1.58 -10.15 -7.01
N SER A 193 2.82 -10.29 -7.50
CA SER A 193 3.90 -9.32 -7.32
C SER A 193 3.52 -7.93 -7.86
N THR A 194 2.92 -7.88 -9.05
CA THR A 194 2.49 -6.62 -9.67
C THR A 194 1.45 -5.91 -8.81
N PHE A 195 0.37 -6.60 -8.43
CA PHE A 195 -0.68 -5.97 -7.61
C PHE A 195 -0.17 -5.56 -6.24
N GLY A 196 0.74 -6.34 -5.65
CA GLY A 196 1.44 -5.96 -4.43
C GLY A 196 2.23 -4.66 -4.58
N LEU A 197 3.03 -4.52 -5.64
CA LEU A 197 3.81 -3.31 -5.90
C LEU A 197 2.94 -2.10 -6.23
N LEU A 198 1.85 -2.27 -6.98
CA LEU A 198 0.88 -1.20 -7.25
C LEU A 198 0.17 -0.75 -5.96
N ALA A 199 -0.11 -1.68 -5.04
CA ALA A 199 -0.63 -1.35 -3.72
C ALA A 199 0.40 -0.56 -2.89
N VAL A 200 1.67 -0.96 -2.90
CA VAL A 200 2.75 -0.22 -2.23
C VAL A 200 2.91 1.19 -2.81
N TYR A 201 2.94 1.33 -4.13
CA TYR A 201 2.99 2.64 -4.79
C TYR A 201 1.81 3.53 -4.35
N SER A 202 0.60 2.96 -4.32
CA SER A 202 -0.63 3.66 -3.93
C SER A 202 -0.61 4.09 -2.46
N LEU A 203 -0.05 3.26 -1.57
CA LEU A 203 0.17 3.63 -0.17
C LEU A 203 1.13 4.82 -0.06
N LYS A 204 2.28 4.75 -0.74
CA LYS A 204 3.32 5.79 -0.70
C LYS A 204 2.85 7.12 -1.31
N SER A 205 2.06 7.07 -2.38
CA SER A 205 1.47 8.27 -3.01
C SER A 205 0.24 8.81 -2.26
N GLY A 206 -0.25 8.10 -1.24
CA GLY A 206 -1.44 8.50 -0.47
C GLY A 206 -2.77 8.25 -1.17
N ASN A 207 -2.77 7.54 -2.31
CA ASN A 207 -3.98 7.19 -3.04
C ASN A 207 -4.69 5.97 -2.42
N LYS A 208 -5.59 6.25 -1.48
CA LYS A 208 -6.36 5.22 -0.74
C LYS A 208 -7.26 4.36 -1.63
N SER A 209 -7.77 4.93 -2.72
CA SER A 209 -8.66 4.21 -3.64
C SER A 209 -7.90 3.10 -4.37
N ASP A 210 -6.76 3.44 -4.95
CA ASP A 210 -5.94 2.46 -5.67
C ASP A 210 -5.29 1.45 -4.73
N LEU A 211 -4.90 1.88 -3.52
CA LEU A 211 -4.44 0.97 -2.47
C LEU A 211 -5.46 -0.15 -2.21
N HIS A 212 -6.72 0.21 -1.99
CA HIS A 212 -7.78 -0.79 -1.75
C HIS A 212 -8.10 -1.63 -2.98
N ARG A 213 -8.04 -1.04 -4.17
CA ARG A 213 -8.24 -1.77 -5.42
C ARG A 213 -7.22 -2.88 -5.59
N TYR A 214 -5.94 -2.57 -5.43
CA TYR A 214 -4.86 -3.54 -5.63
C TYR A 214 -4.71 -4.53 -4.48
N LEU A 215 -4.91 -4.09 -3.21
CA LEU A 215 -5.05 -5.03 -2.10
C LEU A 215 -6.22 -5.99 -2.32
N GLY A 216 -7.36 -5.51 -2.84
CA GLY A 216 -8.50 -6.35 -3.19
C GLY A 216 -8.15 -7.43 -4.21
N LEU A 217 -7.39 -7.07 -5.25
CA LEU A 217 -6.90 -8.04 -6.25
C LEU A 217 -5.92 -9.05 -5.65
N CYS A 218 -4.99 -8.61 -4.78
CA CYS A 218 -4.12 -9.50 -4.04
C CYS A 218 -4.91 -10.52 -3.19
N HIS A 219 -5.90 -10.07 -2.43
CA HIS A 219 -6.74 -10.97 -1.63
C HIS A 219 -7.55 -11.94 -2.49
N ALA A 220 -8.04 -11.50 -3.65
CA ALA A 220 -8.73 -12.38 -4.59
C ALA A 220 -7.80 -13.49 -5.10
N LEU A 221 -6.55 -13.16 -5.46
CA LEU A 221 -5.56 -14.15 -5.88
C LEU A 221 -5.18 -15.12 -4.76
N ILE A 222 -5.00 -14.61 -3.53
CA ILE A 222 -4.74 -15.47 -2.36
C ILE A 222 -5.87 -16.49 -2.20
N ALA A 223 -7.12 -16.04 -2.22
CA ALA A 223 -8.28 -16.90 -2.06
C ALA A 223 -8.47 -17.89 -3.22
N GLN A 224 -8.25 -17.45 -4.46
CA GLN A 224 -8.39 -18.27 -5.67
C GLN A 224 -7.34 -19.39 -5.72
N ASN A 225 -6.08 -19.07 -5.40
CA ASN A 225 -4.96 -20.00 -5.49
C ASN A 225 -4.66 -20.73 -4.17
N GLY A 226 -5.42 -20.47 -3.11
CA GLY A 226 -5.21 -21.09 -1.80
C GLY A 226 -3.89 -20.72 -1.13
N LEU A 227 -3.36 -19.52 -1.38
CA LEU A 227 -2.02 -19.13 -0.88
C LEU A 227 -1.95 -18.98 0.64
N GLN A 228 -3.09 -18.91 1.33
CA GLN A 228 -3.17 -18.83 2.79
C GLN A 228 -2.89 -20.15 3.53
N ASN A 229 -2.79 -21.28 2.83
CA ASN A 229 -2.52 -22.57 3.45
C ASN A 229 -1.61 -23.42 2.56
N GLU A 230 -0.42 -23.75 3.06
CA GLU A 230 0.59 -24.51 2.30
C GLU A 230 0.14 -25.92 1.92
N SER A 231 -0.80 -26.52 2.65
CA SER A 231 -1.35 -27.83 2.29
C SER A 231 -2.12 -27.84 0.97
N TYR A 232 -2.48 -26.67 0.43
CA TYR A 232 -3.13 -26.53 -0.87
C TYR A 232 -2.13 -26.37 -2.02
N TRP A 233 -0.84 -26.20 -1.72
CA TRP A 233 0.17 -25.97 -2.74
C TRP A 233 0.56 -27.31 -3.37
N ASP A 234 0.80 -27.29 -4.69
CA ASP A 234 1.26 -28.47 -5.40
C ASP A 234 2.61 -28.95 -4.83
N CYS A 235 2.72 -30.25 -4.55
CA CYS A 235 3.94 -30.86 -4.03
C CYS A 235 5.07 -30.93 -5.07
N SER A 236 4.77 -30.69 -6.34
CA SER A 236 5.75 -30.70 -7.44
C SER A 236 6.59 -29.41 -7.56
N ILE A 237 6.19 -28.33 -6.88
CA ILE A 237 6.86 -27.03 -7.01
C ILE A 237 8.22 -27.02 -6.31
N SER A 238 9.13 -26.24 -6.88
CA SER A 238 10.48 -26.15 -6.35
C SER A 238 10.49 -25.51 -4.97
N LEU A 239 11.50 -25.86 -4.16
CA LEU A 239 11.72 -25.24 -2.88
C LEU A 239 11.88 -23.71 -2.99
N ALA A 240 12.53 -23.20 -4.02
CA ALA A 240 12.65 -21.75 -4.23
C ALA A 240 11.28 -21.09 -4.43
N GLU A 241 10.41 -21.71 -5.23
CA GLU A 241 9.05 -21.21 -5.48
C GLU A 241 8.18 -21.20 -4.22
N VAL A 242 8.33 -22.21 -3.33
CA VAL A 242 7.68 -22.23 -2.01
C VAL A 242 8.07 -20.99 -1.20
N ASP A 243 9.36 -20.67 -1.13
CA ASP A 243 9.84 -19.52 -0.36
C ASP A 243 9.39 -18.18 -0.99
N ASP A 244 9.29 -18.11 -2.32
CA ASP A 244 8.77 -16.93 -3.00
C ASP A 244 7.27 -16.72 -2.74
N ARG A 245 6.46 -17.79 -2.72
CA ARG A 245 5.04 -17.70 -2.30
C ARG A 245 4.89 -17.23 -0.86
N ARG A 246 5.67 -17.79 0.07
CA ARG A 246 5.67 -17.37 1.48
C ARG A 246 6.01 -15.88 1.61
N ARG A 247 7.06 -15.45 0.93
CA ARG A 247 7.52 -14.05 0.91
C ARG A 247 6.43 -13.11 0.40
N LEU A 248 5.82 -13.42 -0.75
CA LEU A 248 4.74 -12.64 -1.34
C LEU A 248 3.53 -12.53 -0.43
N PHE A 249 3.12 -13.66 0.16
CA PHE A 249 2.00 -13.72 1.08
C PHE A 249 2.21 -12.79 2.28
N TRP A 250 3.36 -12.91 2.96
CA TRP A 250 3.68 -12.11 4.15
C TRP A 250 3.95 -10.62 3.84
N CYS A 251 4.40 -10.28 2.62
CA CYS A 251 4.43 -8.90 2.13
C CYS A 251 3.04 -8.28 2.10
N VAL A 252 2.06 -8.97 1.50
CA VAL A 252 0.68 -8.50 1.39
C VAL A 252 0.00 -8.46 2.76
N TYR A 253 0.22 -9.48 3.60
CA TYR A 253 -0.31 -9.51 4.96
C TYR A 253 0.14 -8.28 5.76
N ARG A 254 1.46 -7.99 5.80
CA ARG A 254 1.95 -6.81 6.52
C ARG A 254 1.45 -5.51 5.92
N LEU A 255 1.32 -5.42 4.59
CA LEU A 255 0.73 -4.25 3.94
C LEU A 255 -0.72 -4.03 4.38
N GLU A 256 -1.54 -5.08 4.43
CA GLU A 256 -2.95 -5.02 4.87
C GLU A 256 -3.08 -4.62 6.34
N VAL A 257 -2.28 -5.22 7.24
CA VAL A 257 -2.32 -4.89 8.67
C VAL A 257 -1.82 -3.46 8.91
N HIS A 258 -0.74 -3.05 8.24
CA HIS A 258 -0.23 -1.67 8.31
C HIS A 258 -1.29 -0.67 7.84
N SER A 259 -1.85 -0.87 6.64
CA SER A 259 -2.85 0.04 6.09
C SER A 259 -4.12 0.05 6.94
N ALA A 260 -4.52 -1.09 7.50
CA ALA A 260 -5.64 -1.17 8.42
C ALA A 260 -5.39 -0.36 9.68
N CYS A 261 -4.19 -0.44 10.26
CA CYS A 261 -3.78 0.34 11.43
C CYS A 261 -3.89 1.84 11.17
N VAL A 262 -3.37 2.30 10.04
CA VAL A 262 -3.28 3.73 9.71
C VAL A 262 -4.61 4.31 9.21
N LEU A 263 -5.33 3.59 8.34
CA LEU A 263 -6.50 4.11 7.64
C LEU A 263 -7.83 3.70 8.28
N GLY A 264 -7.82 2.81 9.29
CA GLY A 264 -9.02 2.42 10.01
C GLY A 264 -9.90 1.38 9.34
N HIS A 265 -9.51 0.82 8.19
CA HIS A 265 -10.32 -0.19 7.49
C HIS A 265 -10.23 -1.58 8.12
N ILE A 266 -11.15 -2.48 7.75
CA ILE A 266 -11.14 -3.88 8.18
C ILE A 266 -9.91 -4.63 7.68
N ILE A 267 -9.43 -5.61 8.44
CA ILE A 267 -8.38 -6.54 8.01
C ILE A 267 -9.06 -7.70 7.27
N ARG A 268 -8.68 -7.91 6.01
CA ARG A 268 -9.30 -8.91 5.11
C ARG A 268 -8.62 -10.28 5.14
N LEU A 269 -7.39 -10.33 5.64
CA LEU A 269 -6.58 -11.53 5.73
C LEU A 269 -6.27 -11.82 7.20
N PRO A 270 -7.21 -12.41 7.95
CA PRO A 270 -7.06 -12.57 9.39
C PRO A 270 -6.03 -13.66 9.72
N GLU A 271 -5.14 -13.37 10.66
CA GLU A 271 -4.05 -14.28 11.06
C GLU A 271 -4.52 -15.68 11.45
N ALA A 272 -5.66 -15.78 12.14
CA ALA A 272 -6.23 -17.05 12.60
C ALA A 272 -6.61 -18.04 11.48
N GLN A 273 -6.64 -17.60 10.21
CA GLN A 273 -6.94 -18.43 9.04
C GLN A 273 -5.70 -18.74 8.19
N ILE A 274 -4.51 -18.36 8.67
CA ILE A 274 -3.25 -18.47 7.93
C ILE A 274 -2.49 -19.70 8.40
N SER A 275 -2.07 -20.54 7.45
CA SER A 275 -1.17 -21.67 7.66
C SER A 275 -0.03 -21.59 6.64
N VAL A 276 0.71 -20.48 6.70
CA VAL A 276 1.87 -20.19 5.86
C VAL A 276 3.07 -20.03 6.78
N GLN A 277 4.18 -20.70 6.46
CA GLN A 277 5.43 -20.57 7.21
C GLN A 277 6.23 -19.37 6.70
N TYR A 278 7.26 -18.98 7.45
CA TYR A 278 8.19 -17.95 6.99
C TYR A 278 9.16 -18.50 5.92
N PRO A 279 9.71 -17.65 5.03
CA PRO A 279 10.75 -18.04 4.10
C PRO A 279 11.94 -18.67 4.82
N ARG A 280 12.53 -19.72 4.26
CA ARG A 280 13.63 -20.42 4.94
C ARG A 280 14.91 -19.62 4.98
N ILE A 281 15.54 -19.61 6.15
CA ILE A 281 16.92 -19.17 6.31
C ILE A 281 17.83 -20.36 5.99
N THR A 282 18.68 -20.23 4.96
CA THR A 282 19.59 -21.29 4.54
C THR A 282 21.05 -20.96 4.90
N PRO A 283 21.90 -21.97 5.17
CA PRO A 283 23.32 -21.74 5.47
C PRO A 283 24.13 -21.12 4.32
N ILE A 284 23.60 -21.19 3.09
CA ILE A 284 24.22 -20.64 1.88
C ILE A 284 24.12 -19.10 1.86
N MET A 285 23.13 -18.53 2.55
CA MET A 285 22.94 -17.08 2.64
C MET A 285 24.09 -16.44 3.43
N THR A 286 24.46 -15.21 3.05
CA THR A 286 25.42 -14.41 3.82
C THR A 286 24.89 -14.17 5.23
N ARG A 287 25.79 -13.95 6.21
CA ARG A 287 25.40 -13.66 7.60
C ARG A 287 24.46 -12.45 7.69
N GLU A 288 24.69 -11.45 6.85
CA GLU A 288 23.82 -10.27 6.74
C GLU A 288 22.41 -10.64 6.29
N THR A 289 22.25 -11.41 5.20
CA THR A 289 20.93 -11.80 4.70
C THR A 289 20.20 -12.70 5.70
N GLN A 290 20.92 -13.57 6.43
CA GLN A 290 20.35 -14.35 7.53
C GLN A 290 19.83 -13.43 8.66
N ALA A 291 20.62 -12.42 9.05
CA ALA A 291 20.25 -11.45 10.08
C ALA A 291 19.00 -10.67 9.69
N TRP A 292 18.97 -10.16 8.46
CA TRP A 292 17.83 -9.43 7.94
C TRP A 292 16.59 -10.31 7.85
N THR A 293 16.70 -11.54 7.36
CA THR A 293 15.55 -12.45 7.23
C THR A 293 14.97 -12.78 8.60
N ALA A 294 15.81 -13.06 9.59
CA ALA A 294 15.36 -13.25 10.97
C ALA A 294 14.68 -11.99 11.55
N GLY A 295 15.15 -10.80 11.21
CA GLY A 295 14.52 -9.53 11.58
C GLY A 295 13.18 -9.33 10.89
N TRP A 296 13.09 -9.72 9.63
CA TRP A 296 11.89 -9.66 8.81
C TRP A 296 10.79 -10.60 9.31
N ASP A 297 11.15 -11.80 9.77
CA ASP A 297 10.23 -12.73 10.42
C ASP A 297 9.75 -12.15 11.75
N TYR A 298 10.69 -11.64 12.57
CA TYR A 298 10.38 -11.04 13.87
C TYR A 298 9.43 -9.84 13.77
N ILE A 299 9.67 -8.92 12.83
CA ILE A 299 8.76 -7.80 12.62
C ILE A 299 7.40 -8.29 12.12
N THR A 300 7.35 -9.36 11.33
CA THR A 300 6.08 -9.96 10.89
C THR A 300 5.27 -10.51 12.08
N ASP A 301 5.93 -11.13 13.07
CA ASP A 301 5.27 -11.53 14.33
C ASP A 301 4.74 -10.31 15.11
N LEU A 302 5.44 -9.17 15.10
CA LEU A 302 4.90 -7.92 15.68
C LEU A 302 3.65 -7.45 14.93
N PHE A 303 3.61 -7.56 13.60
CA PHE A 303 2.41 -7.26 12.82
C PHE A 303 1.24 -8.18 13.17
N ARG A 304 1.49 -9.47 13.44
CA ARG A 304 0.46 -10.41 13.92
C ARG A 304 -0.08 -10.00 15.29
N LEU A 305 0.78 -9.60 16.21
CA LEU A 305 0.36 -9.02 17.50
C LEU A 305 -0.39 -7.69 17.32
N MET A 306 -0.01 -6.88 16.33
CA MET A 306 -0.68 -5.62 16.01
C MET A 306 -2.07 -5.84 15.41
N GLU A 307 -2.28 -6.84 14.56
CA GLU A 307 -3.61 -7.22 14.10
C GLU A 307 -4.50 -7.54 15.31
N TYR A 308 -3.97 -8.34 16.24
CA TYR A 308 -4.69 -8.72 17.44
C TYR A 308 -5.09 -7.49 18.28
N THR A 309 -4.20 -6.52 18.50
CA THR A 309 -4.55 -5.29 19.22
C THR A 309 -5.60 -4.46 18.49
N ILE A 310 -5.47 -4.30 17.17
CA ILE A 310 -6.43 -3.57 16.33
C ILE A 310 -7.83 -4.15 16.47
N LEU A 311 -7.95 -5.48 16.35
CA LEU A 311 -9.24 -6.17 16.43
C LEU A 311 -9.88 -5.97 17.81
N ASN A 312 -9.12 -6.08 18.90
CA ASN A 312 -9.66 -5.95 20.24
C ASN A 312 -10.08 -4.51 20.58
N LEU A 313 -9.24 -3.52 20.26
CA LEU A 313 -9.56 -2.10 20.49
C LEU A 313 -10.81 -1.66 19.72
N ARG A 314 -10.97 -2.09 18.46
CA ARG A 314 -12.17 -1.77 17.65
C ARG A 314 -13.42 -2.47 18.15
N GLN A 315 -13.29 -3.71 18.60
CA GLN A 315 -14.43 -4.50 19.08
C GLN A 315 -14.99 -4.00 20.42
N GLN A 316 -14.17 -3.33 21.26
CA GLN A 316 -14.66 -2.66 22.48
C GLN A 316 -15.73 -1.60 22.16
N ASN A 317 -15.59 -0.90 21.03
CA ASN A 317 -16.49 0.22 20.69
C ASN A 317 -17.83 -0.21 20.06
N HIS A 318 -17.97 -1.46 19.59
CA HIS A 318 -19.09 -1.87 18.73
C HIS A 318 -19.68 -3.26 19.03
N ALA A 319 -19.44 -3.82 20.22
CA ALA A 319 -19.91 -5.17 20.54
C ALA A 319 -21.44 -5.22 20.79
N LYS A 320 -22.16 -5.97 19.94
CA LYS A 320 -23.53 -6.40 20.23
C LYS A 320 -23.52 -7.54 21.26
N ALA A 321 -24.33 -7.39 22.31
CA ALA A 321 -24.39 -8.31 23.46
C ALA A 321 -24.64 -9.79 23.09
N VAL A 322 -25.37 -10.05 22.00
CA VAL A 322 -25.75 -11.41 21.58
C VAL A 322 -24.54 -12.28 21.21
N PHE A 323 -23.47 -11.68 20.69
CA PHE A 323 -22.28 -12.42 20.23
C PHE A 323 -21.13 -12.41 21.24
N THR A 324 -21.37 -11.96 22.47
CA THR A 324 -20.29 -11.86 23.48
C THR A 324 -19.77 -13.24 23.89
N ALA A 325 -20.64 -14.24 24.03
CA ALA A 325 -20.28 -15.59 24.44
C ALA A 325 -19.50 -16.39 23.37
N LEU A 326 -19.56 -15.97 22.10
CA LEU A 326 -18.86 -16.62 20.97
C LEU A 326 -17.49 -15.98 20.69
N ARG A 327 -17.12 -14.92 21.40
CA ARG A 327 -15.82 -14.28 21.24
C ARG A 327 -14.85 -14.88 22.24
N ASP A 328 -13.98 -15.74 21.75
CA ASP A 328 -12.75 -16.05 22.48
C ASP A 328 -11.86 -14.81 22.40
N ARG A 329 -11.67 -14.12 23.53
CA ARG A 329 -10.80 -12.94 23.63
C ARG A 329 -9.65 -13.28 24.56
N PRO A 330 -8.43 -13.47 24.04
CA PRO A 330 -7.26 -13.48 24.89
C PRO A 330 -7.25 -12.24 25.79
N SER A 331 -6.99 -12.44 27.07
CA SER A 331 -6.95 -11.33 28.02
C SER A 331 -5.87 -10.32 27.58
N PRO A 332 -6.02 -9.02 27.89
CA PRO A 332 -4.98 -8.05 27.57
C PRO A 332 -3.63 -8.42 28.22
N GLY A 333 -3.65 -9.12 29.36
CA GLY A 333 -2.45 -9.69 29.98
C GLY A 333 -1.77 -10.75 29.10
N ALA A 334 -2.53 -11.64 28.46
CA ALA A 334 -1.98 -12.64 27.54
C ALA A 334 -1.24 -11.99 26.36
N LEU A 335 -1.74 -10.86 25.85
CA LEU A 335 -1.07 -10.10 24.80
C LEU A 335 0.27 -9.51 25.27
N LEU A 336 0.30 -8.87 26.45
CA LEU A 336 1.53 -8.33 27.02
C LEU A 336 2.55 -9.44 27.29
N GLU A 337 2.10 -10.60 27.77
CA GLU A 337 2.97 -11.78 27.95
C GLU A 337 3.48 -12.33 26.62
N SER A 338 2.65 -12.40 25.57
CA SER A 338 3.09 -12.79 24.22
C SER A 338 4.14 -11.82 23.68
N LEU A 339 3.97 -10.51 23.88
CA LEU A 339 4.97 -9.51 23.48
C LEU A 339 6.26 -9.66 24.28
N LYS A 340 6.19 -9.86 25.59
CA LYS A 340 7.37 -10.12 26.44
C LYS A 340 8.09 -11.39 25.99
N HIS A 341 7.35 -12.46 25.73
CA HIS A 341 7.89 -13.72 25.24
C HIS A 341 8.57 -13.56 23.88
N LEU A 342 7.95 -12.83 22.95
CA LEU A 342 8.54 -12.51 21.66
C LEU A 342 9.86 -11.74 21.82
N LYS A 343 9.87 -10.69 22.65
CA LYS A 343 11.09 -9.91 22.96
C LYS A 343 12.17 -10.76 23.63
N ALA A 344 11.80 -11.63 24.56
CA ALA A 344 12.72 -12.53 25.26
C ALA A 344 13.36 -13.56 24.31
N ASN A 345 12.64 -13.97 23.27
CA ASN A 345 13.13 -14.88 22.24
C ASN A 345 13.66 -14.16 20.98
N LYS A 346 13.87 -12.84 21.04
CA LYS A 346 14.45 -12.07 19.93
C LYS A 346 15.74 -12.75 19.46
N PRO A 347 15.83 -13.15 18.17
CA PRO A 347 16.97 -13.90 17.64
C PRO A 347 18.31 -13.27 18.01
N PHE A 348 19.27 -14.10 18.42
CA PHE A 348 20.59 -13.62 18.86
C PHE A 348 21.25 -12.72 17.81
N ILE A 349 21.10 -13.08 16.53
CA ILE A 349 21.64 -12.31 15.40
C ILE A 349 21.13 -10.86 15.36
N LEU A 350 19.91 -10.60 15.85
CA LEU A 350 19.35 -9.25 15.98
C LEU A 350 19.87 -8.49 17.20
N ARG A 351 20.28 -9.20 18.26
CA ARG A 351 20.93 -8.57 19.43
C ARG A 351 22.36 -8.11 19.10
N VAL A 352 23.01 -8.81 18.18
CA VAL A 352 24.35 -8.46 17.69
C VAL A 352 24.31 -7.22 16.78
N LEU A 353 23.19 -6.92 16.10
CA LEU A 353 23.03 -5.67 15.33
C LEU A 353 23.22 -4.41 16.18
N SER A 354 22.95 -4.49 17.49
CA SER A 354 23.15 -3.40 18.45
C SER A 354 24.62 -3.24 18.87
N GLN A 355 25.53 -4.12 18.45
CA GLN A 355 26.96 -4.06 18.81
C GLN A 355 27.81 -3.47 17.66
N PRO A 356 28.87 -2.70 17.96
CA PRO A 356 29.57 -1.88 16.94
C PRO A 356 30.50 -2.62 15.97
N HIS A 357 30.64 -3.95 16.01
CA HIS A 357 31.68 -4.66 15.24
C HIS A 357 31.15 -5.53 14.09
N ASP A 358 31.68 -5.21 12.90
CA ASP A 358 31.87 -5.97 11.65
C ASP A 358 30.67 -6.63 10.93
N GLU A 359 30.56 -6.31 9.63
CA GLU A 359 29.64 -6.82 8.58
C GLU A 359 28.13 -6.62 8.79
N LEU A 360 27.63 -6.68 10.03
CA LEU A 360 26.20 -6.57 10.36
C LEU A 360 25.67 -5.12 10.43
N GLN A 361 26.54 -4.13 10.17
CA GLN A 361 26.22 -2.69 10.17
C GLN A 361 25.72 -2.19 8.80
N SER A 362 25.22 -3.08 7.94
CA SER A 362 24.66 -2.70 6.66
C SER A 362 23.44 -1.78 6.82
N ASN A 363 23.19 -0.94 5.82
CA ASN A 363 22.03 -0.05 5.82
C ASN A 363 20.71 -0.83 5.93
N ARG A 364 20.63 -1.99 5.27
CA ARG A 364 19.53 -2.94 5.37
C ARG A 364 19.24 -3.39 6.82
N CYS A 365 20.27 -3.82 7.56
CA CYS A 365 20.10 -4.28 8.95
C CYS A 365 19.77 -3.12 9.90
N LYS A 366 20.42 -1.96 9.74
CA LYS A 366 20.12 -0.74 10.50
C LYS A 366 18.67 -0.30 10.30
N TYR A 367 18.21 -0.29 9.05
CA TYR A 367 16.83 0.04 8.72
C TYR A 367 15.84 -0.93 9.39
N MET A 368 16.11 -2.24 9.32
CA MET A 368 15.28 -3.25 9.97
C MET A 368 15.21 -3.04 11.48
N ALA A 369 16.33 -2.70 12.14
CA ALA A 369 16.35 -2.40 13.57
C ALA A 369 15.45 -1.19 13.92
N VAL A 370 15.54 -0.10 13.16
CA VAL A 370 14.67 1.07 13.33
C VAL A 370 13.19 0.68 13.18
N GLN A 371 12.84 -0.10 12.15
CA GLN A 371 11.46 -0.53 11.93
C GLN A 371 10.94 -1.46 13.04
N ILE A 372 11.80 -2.34 13.57
CA ILE A 372 11.48 -3.19 14.71
C ILE A 372 11.19 -2.31 15.94
N THR A 373 12.07 -1.37 16.27
CA THR A 373 11.86 -0.42 17.39
C THR A 373 10.52 0.30 17.24
N CYS A 374 10.23 0.85 16.05
CA CYS A 374 8.97 1.54 15.78
C CYS A 374 7.75 0.64 15.99
N THR A 375 7.78 -0.56 15.42
CA THR A 375 6.66 -1.49 15.49
C THR A 375 6.46 -2.05 16.91
N GLU A 376 7.56 -2.34 17.62
CA GLU A 376 7.50 -2.75 19.03
C GLU A 376 6.88 -1.68 19.92
N ALA A 377 7.26 -0.41 19.73
CA ALA A 377 6.70 0.71 20.48
C ALA A 377 5.19 0.83 20.25
N LEU A 378 4.75 0.75 18.98
CA LEU A 378 3.33 0.78 18.63
C LEU A 378 2.56 -0.36 19.29
N VAL A 379 3.01 -1.62 19.11
CA VAL A 379 2.31 -2.78 19.67
C VAL A 379 2.27 -2.71 21.20
N ASN A 380 3.36 -2.28 21.85
CA ASN A 380 3.43 -2.15 23.30
C ASN A 380 2.45 -1.09 23.81
N ILE A 381 2.44 0.11 23.21
CA ILE A 381 1.50 1.18 23.60
C ILE A 381 0.05 0.72 23.35
N MET A 382 -0.24 0.10 22.21
CA MET A 382 -1.59 -0.44 21.93
C MET A 382 -2.03 -1.49 22.96
N ALA A 383 -1.11 -2.36 23.38
CA ALA A 383 -1.38 -3.36 24.42
C ALA A 383 -1.63 -2.70 25.79
N LEU A 384 -0.84 -1.69 26.15
CA LEU A 384 -1.01 -0.92 27.39
C LEU A 384 -2.35 -0.17 27.41
N LEU A 385 -2.73 0.45 26.29
CA LEU A 385 -4.03 1.10 26.12
C LEU A 385 -5.17 0.10 26.28
N HIS A 386 -5.05 -1.08 25.68
CA HIS A 386 -6.06 -2.13 25.78
C HIS A 386 -6.20 -2.67 27.22
N TYR A 387 -5.09 -2.73 27.97
CA TYR A 387 -5.07 -3.12 29.39
C TYR A 387 -5.50 -1.98 30.34
N HIS A 388 -5.74 -0.76 29.83
CA HIS A 388 -5.93 0.44 30.65
C HIS A 388 -4.81 0.62 31.68
N ALA A 389 -3.56 0.41 31.25
CA ALA A 389 -2.39 0.63 32.09
C ALA A 389 -2.26 2.10 32.51
N PRO A 390 -1.60 2.39 33.65
CA PRO A 390 -1.28 3.76 34.05
C PRO A 390 -0.59 4.54 32.92
N VAL A 391 -0.96 5.81 32.75
CA VAL A 391 -0.43 6.70 31.69
C VAL A 391 1.10 6.81 31.77
N SER A 392 1.68 6.71 32.96
CA SER A 392 3.13 6.69 33.17
C SER A 392 3.86 5.56 32.42
N HIS A 393 3.26 4.38 32.28
CA HIS A 393 3.84 3.29 31.49
C HIS A 393 3.83 3.60 29.99
N VAL A 394 2.75 4.23 29.50
CA VAL A 394 2.65 4.66 28.08
C VAL A 394 3.68 5.74 27.77
N ILE A 395 3.79 6.74 28.65
CA ILE A 395 4.80 7.81 28.57
C ILE A 395 6.20 7.21 28.52
N LYS A 396 6.50 6.25 29.41
CA LYS A 396 7.84 5.63 29.47
C LYS A 396 8.20 4.93 28.16
N VAL A 397 7.28 4.15 27.60
CA VAL A 397 7.50 3.47 26.31
C VAL A 397 7.68 4.49 25.17
N ALA A 398 6.90 5.57 25.17
CA ALA A 398 7.02 6.64 24.18
C ALA A 398 8.36 7.40 24.31
N GLU A 399 8.82 7.69 25.53
CA GLU A 399 10.13 8.30 25.80
C GLU A 399 11.28 7.41 25.30
N ASP A 400 11.26 6.13 25.65
CA ASP A 400 12.29 5.17 25.22
C ASP A 400 12.31 5.05 23.69
N PHE A 401 11.14 4.98 23.06
CA PHE A 401 11.00 5.01 21.60
C PHE A 401 11.59 6.28 20.97
N LEU A 402 11.30 7.45 21.54
CA LEU A 402 11.79 8.72 21.00
C LEU A 402 13.30 8.89 21.15
N ASN A 403 13.88 8.38 22.25
CA ASN A 403 15.33 8.36 22.43
C ASN A 403 16.01 7.43 21.41
N GLU A 404 15.41 6.27 21.10
CA GLU A 404 15.96 5.37 20.07
C GLU A 404 15.81 5.96 18.67
N ILE A 405 14.68 6.59 18.36
CA ILE A 405 14.43 7.13 17.02
C ILE A 405 15.27 8.38 16.72
N SER A 406 15.65 9.16 17.74
CA SER A 406 16.51 10.33 17.57
C SER A 406 17.93 9.99 17.14
N GLU A 407 18.39 8.77 17.42
CA GLU A 407 19.71 8.27 16.98
C GLU A 407 19.69 7.73 15.54
N ALA A 408 18.51 7.57 14.93
CA ALA A 408 18.41 7.06 13.57
C ALA A 408 18.84 8.11 12.54
N SER A 409 19.59 7.69 11.53
CA SER A 409 20.02 8.57 10.44
C SER A 409 18.85 9.00 9.55
N LEU A 410 18.89 10.24 9.01
CA LEU A 410 17.85 10.80 8.14
C LEU A 410 17.48 9.89 6.95
N ILE A 411 18.47 9.20 6.37
CA ILE A 411 18.21 8.30 5.23
C ILE A 411 17.22 7.18 5.57
N MET A 412 17.21 6.68 6.82
CA MET A 412 16.24 5.67 7.26
C MET A 412 14.81 6.19 7.21
N PHE A 413 14.61 7.46 7.58
CA PHE A 413 13.31 8.12 7.50
C PHE A 413 12.88 8.33 6.05
N LYS A 414 13.80 8.78 5.18
CA LYS A 414 13.51 9.00 3.76
C LYS A 414 13.08 7.72 3.06
N VAL A 415 13.78 6.62 3.32
CA VAL A 415 13.45 5.30 2.75
C VAL A 415 12.12 4.77 3.30
N ALA A 416 11.84 4.94 4.60
CA ALA A 416 10.54 4.61 5.18
C ALA A 416 9.40 5.54 4.69
N SER A 417 9.73 6.77 4.28
CA SER A 417 8.80 7.73 3.69
C SER A 417 7.57 7.98 4.58
N SER A 418 6.36 7.97 4.01
CA SER A 418 5.11 8.24 4.75
C SER A 418 4.84 7.25 5.89
N GLN A 419 5.43 6.06 5.86
CA GLN A 419 5.23 5.04 6.88
C GLN A 419 5.75 5.48 8.26
N ILE A 420 6.99 5.97 8.35
CA ILE A 420 7.56 6.39 9.63
C ILE A 420 6.81 7.59 10.21
N ILE A 421 6.36 8.50 9.33
CA ILE A 421 5.52 9.65 9.72
C ILE A 421 4.21 9.17 10.33
N GLN A 422 3.56 8.17 9.74
CA GLN A 422 2.33 7.58 10.28
C GLN A 422 2.56 6.87 11.61
N GLN A 423 3.71 6.20 11.80
CA GLN A 423 4.07 5.57 13.07
C GLN A 423 4.28 6.62 14.17
N LEU A 424 5.06 7.68 13.90
CA LEU A 424 5.27 8.80 14.84
C LEU A 424 3.97 9.49 15.22
N LEU A 425 3.13 9.80 14.22
CA LEU A 425 1.80 10.38 14.44
C LEU A 425 0.91 9.44 15.27
N GLY A 426 0.96 8.13 15.00
CA GLY A 426 0.23 7.10 15.73
C GLY A 426 0.61 7.08 17.21
N VAL A 427 1.91 7.16 17.54
CA VAL A 427 2.37 7.30 18.93
C VAL A 427 1.79 8.55 19.58
N GLY A 428 1.79 9.69 18.89
CA GLY A 428 1.19 10.93 19.39
C GLY A 428 -0.29 10.78 19.76
N TYR A 429 -1.10 10.20 18.85
CA TYR A 429 -2.52 9.92 19.14
C TYR A 429 -2.70 8.93 20.29
N MET A 430 -1.84 7.91 20.39
CA MET A 430 -1.94 6.91 21.45
C MET A 430 -1.58 7.47 22.83
N VAL A 431 -0.55 8.30 22.93
CA VAL A 431 -0.19 9.01 24.16
C VAL A 431 -1.32 9.98 24.55
N TYR A 432 -1.88 10.71 23.59
CA TYR A 432 -3.04 11.57 23.83
C TYR A 432 -4.27 10.78 24.31
N ASN A 433 -4.57 9.62 23.70
CA ASN A 433 -5.66 8.77 24.14
C ASN A 433 -5.45 8.22 25.56
N ALA A 434 -4.20 7.90 25.94
CA ALA A 434 -3.89 7.51 27.31
C ALA A 434 -4.18 8.65 28.30
N PHE A 435 -3.83 9.89 27.93
CA PHE A 435 -4.08 11.09 28.73
C PHE A 435 -5.57 11.32 29.01
N LEU A 436 -6.46 11.05 28.04
CA LEU A 436 -7.91 11.19 28.22
C LEU A 436 -8.50 10.28 29.32
N TYR A 437 -7.77 9.23 29.73
CA TYR A 437 -8.20 8.36 30.83
C TYR A 437 -7.83 8.91 32.22
N ASP A 438 -6.82 9.77 32.31
CA ASP A 438 -6.26 10.30 33.58
C ASP A 438 -5.70 11.71 33.38
N GLU A 439 -6.62 12.67 33.17
CA GLU A 439 -6.33 14.02 32.65
C GLU A 439 -5.49 14.91 33.59
N HIS A 440 -5.30 14.54 34.87
CA HIS A 440 -4.76 15.49 35.86
C HIS A 440 -3.32 15.24 36.31
N GLN A 441 -2.79 14.01 36.26
CA GLN A 441 -1.45 13.73 36.81
C GLN A 441 -0.31 13.87 35.79
N CYS A 442 -0.58 13.76 34.49
CA CYS A 442 0.45 13.60 33.46
C CYS A 442 0.44 14.66 32.34
N GLN A 443 -0.38 15.71 32.46
CA GLN A 443 -0.57 16.75 31.43
C GLN A 443 0.75 17.33 30.89
N PHE A 444 1.66 17.73 31.79
CA PHE A 444 2.94 18.30 31.40
C PHE A 444 3.84 17.32 30.64
N ALA A 445 3.93 16.07 31.10
CA ALA A 445 4.75 15.04 30.47
C ALA A 445 4.21 14.68 29.08
N VAL A 446 2.89 14.55 28.95
CA VAL A 446 2.22 14.27 27.67
C VAL A 446 2.36 15.43 26.70
N GLY A 447 2.16 16.67 27.16
CA GLY A 447 2.40 17.87 26.34
C GLY A 447 3.83 17.94 25.82
N ARG A 448 4.83 17.67 26.68
CA ARG A 448 6.24 17.63 26.28
C ARG A 448 6.51 16.57 25.21
N LEU A 449 5.93 15.37 25.33
CA LEU A 449 6.13 14.30 24.36
C LEU A 449 5.51 14.62 23.00
N VAL A 450 4.29 15.15 22.99
CA VAL A 450 3.60 15.54 21.74
C VAL A 450 4.36 16.67 21.04
N SER A 451 4.86 17.66 21.78
CA SER A 451 5.72 18.70 21.23
C SER A 451 7.04 18.15 20.68
N TYR A 452 7.65 17.17 21.37
CA TYR A 452 8.90 16.57 20.87
C TYR A 452 8.68 15.78 19.58
N LEU A 453 7.57 15.04 19.48
CA LEU A 453 7.13 14.39 18.23
C LEU A 453 6.89 15.43 17.12
N GLU A 454 6.28 16.57 17.45
CA GLU A 454 6.07 17.67 16.51
C GLU A 454 7.40 18.19 15.94
N ASP A 455 8.40 18.40 16.81
CA ASP A 455 9.72 18.89 16.41
C ASP A 455 10.47 17.91 15.51
N ILE A 456 10.39 16.60 15.80
CA ILE A 456 10.97 15.55 14.94
C ILE A 456 10.31 15.58 13.56
N ILE A 457 8.97 15.61 13.50
CA ILE A 457 8.25 15.63 12.21
C ILE A 457 8.52 16.93 11.45
N LYS A 458 8.64 18.07 12.13
CA LYS A 458 8.99 19.36 11.53
C LYS A 458 10.31 19.30 10.77
N ASN A 459 11.30 18.62 11.33
CA ASN A 459 12.61 18.45 10.68
C ASN A 459 12.55 17.56 9.42
N LEU A 460 11.45 16.84 9.21
CA LEU A 460 11.24 15.97 8.05
C LEU A 460 10.36 16.61 6.95
N GLU A 461 9.81 17.81 7.15
CA GLU A 461 8.89 18.47 6.19
C GLU A 461 9.50 18.73 4.81
N GLN A 462 10.83 18.96 4.76
CA GLN A 462 11.53 19.22 3.52
C GLN A 462 11.82 17.94 2.71
N ASP A 463 11.92 16.80 3.38
CA ASP A 463 12.28 15.52 2.77
C ASP A 463 11.08 14.61 2.52
N ILE A 464 10.01 14.71 3.33
CA ILE A 464 8.86 13.81 3.29
C ILE A 464 7.56 14.63 3.20
N PRO A 465 6.86 14.62 2.04
CA PRO A 465 5.68 15.46 1.81
C PRO A 465 4.54 15.30 2.83
N THR A 466 4.38 14.09 3.40
CA THR A 466 3.32 13.81 4.38
C THR A 466 3.60 14.36 5.77
N ALA A 467 4.83 14.79 6.07
CA ALA A 467 5.22 15.28 7.39
C ALA A 467 4.47 16.56 7.78
N ALA A 468 4.25 17.48 6.85
CA ALA A 468 3.56 18.74 7.14
C ALA A 468 2.11 18.53 7.63
N ALA A 469 1.39 17.62 6.98
CA ALA A 469 0.02 17.27 7.40
C ALA A 469 0.02 16.60 8.78
N ALA A 470 0.95 15.67 9.04
CA ALA A 470 1.07 14.99 10.33
C ALA A 470 1.44 15.96 11.46
N ARG A 471 2.32 16.93 11.20
CA ARG A 471 2.67 17.98 12.17
C ARG A 471 1.43 18.80 12.56
N GLY A 472 0.62 19.18 11.56
CA GLY A 472 -0.62 19.91 11.80
C GLY A 472 -1.60 19.15 12.71
N GLU A 473 -1.64 17.82 12.61
CA GLU A 473 -2.44 16.99 13.53
C GLU A 473 -1.86 16.94 14.95
N LEU A 474 -0.54 16.78 15.11
CA LEU A 474 0.10 16.82 16.43
C LEU A 474 -0.09 18.18 17.13
N GLN A 475 -0.05 19.28 16.38
CA GLN A 475 -0.33 20.62 16.93
C GLN A 475 -1.76 20.75 17.47
N LYS A 476 -2.73 20.09 16.83
CA LYS A 476 -4.10 20.05 17.36
C LYS A 476 -4.16 19.28 18.67
N LEU A 477 -3.46 18.14 18.76
CA LEU A 477 -3.37 17.35 20.00
C LEU A 477 -2.73 18.17 21.13
N ALA A 478 -1.61 18.84 20.86
CA ALA A 478 -0.91 19.68 21.83
C ALA A 478 -1.83 20.80 22.39
N ARG A 479 -2.62 21.45 21.54
CA ARG A 479 -3.60 22.47 21.95
C ARG A 479 -4.75 21.92 22.79
N CYS A 480 -5.08 20.64 22.67
CA CYS A 480 -6.10 20.00 23.50
C CYS A 480 -5.55 19.54 24.86
N ILE A 481 -4.22 19.47 25.02
CA ILE A 481 -3.57 19.09 26.27
C ILE A 481 -3.31 20.33 27.15
N ILE A 482 -3.00 21.49 26.56
CA ILE A 482 -2.83 22.78 27.26
C ILE A 482 -4.19 23.36 27.62
#